data_AF-A0A8J3BR29-F1
#
_entry.id   AF-A0A8J3BR29-F1
#
_cell.length_a   1.000
_cell.length_b   1.000
_cell.length_c   1.000
_cell.angle_alpha   90.00
_cell.angle_beta   90.00
_cell.angle_gamma   90.00
#
_symmetry.space_group_name_H-M   'P 1'
#
loop_
_entity.id
_entity.type
_entity.pdbx_description
1 polymer ?
#
loop_
_entity_poly.entity_id
_entity_poly.type
_entity_poly.pdbx_seq_one_letter_code
_entity_poly.pdbx_strand_id
1 'polypeptide(L)'
;MTERTRHGRTQVDRHGIATIAGVAAATVDYWHLNRHRLGFPDHADTDEHGRHWFWHDQIQAFHAAYTAAKASGYTTVDYTGDPDEVVGSGEAARILGYRSYRSLTRRMLDNPTRIQTLPSGNLRRYWLRHTVWDYADTRVDHHSTGRPPGTTNPDRKPHRYADDPRLDAAIRLLEQSTTAADQLSARLVAQVGCGKRTARRILAVARELTDGRA
;
A
#
# COMPACT_ATOMS: atom_id res chain seq x y z
N MET A 1 -22.15 9.52 24.46
CA MET A 1 -21.28 9.50 25.65
C MET A 1 -20.04 8.75 25.23
N THR A 2 -18.92 9.45 25.08
CA THR A 2 -17.68 8.90 24.51
C THR A 2 -16.75 8.29 25.56
N GLU A 3 -16.98 8.62 26.83
CA GLU A 3 -16.19 8.17 27.97
C GLU A 3 -17.11 7.83 29.14
N ARG A 4 -16.69 6.89 30.00
CA ARG A 4 -17.34 6.58 31.27
C ARG A 4 -16.33 6.06 32.29
N THR A 5 -16.67 6.14 33.58
CA THR A 5 -15.84 5.61 34.66
C THR A 5 -16.41 4.29 35.16
N ARG A 6 -15.57 3.25 35.22
CA ARG A 6 -15.92 1.93 35.76
C ARG A 6 -14.81 1.44 36.68
N HIS A 7 -15.15 1.11 37.93
CA HIS A 7 -14.18 0.70 38.97
C HIS A 7 -12.98 1.65 39.13
N GLY A 8 -13.23 2.97 39.06
CA GLY A 8 -12.18 3.99 39.19
C GLY A 8 -11.26 4.14 37.96
N ARG A 9 -11.53 3.42 36.86
CA ARG A 9 -10.80 3.51 35.60
C ARG A 9 -11.68 4.07 34.49
N THR A 10 -11.08 4.81 33.56
CA THR A 10 -11.79 5.41 32.43
C THR A 10 -11.90 4.43 31.27
N GLN A 11 -13.10 4.25 30.75
CA GLN A 11 -13.41 3.54 29.52
C GLN A 11 -13.85 4.53 28.45
N VAL A 12 -13.50 4.23 27.20
CA VAL A 12 -13.89 5.01 26.03
C VAL A 12 -14.61 4.13 25.02
N ASP A 13 -15.58 4.70 24.32
CA ASP A 13 -16.25 4.05 23.20
C ASP A 13 -15.46 4.26 21.90
N ARG A 14 -15.94 3.69 20.80
CA ARG A 14 -15.35 3.85 19.46
C ARG A 14 -15.08 5.32 19.08
N HIS A 15 -15.98 6.23 19.44
CA HIS A 15 -15.83 7.65 19.12
C HIS A 15 -14.80 8.33 20.02
N GLY A 16 -14.76 7.96 21.32
CA GLY A 16 -13.71 8.40 22.22
C GLY A 16 -12.31 7.99 21.74
N ILE A 17 -12.16 6.75 21.24
CA ILE A 17 -10.89 6.29 20.62
C ILE A 17 -10.52 7.15 19.42
N ALA A 18 -11.49 7.44 18.54
CA ALA A 18 -11.27 8.26 17.36
C ALA A 18 -10.80 9.69 17.75
N THR A 19 -11.38 10.26 18.81
CA THR A 19 -10.96 11.56 19.36
C THR A 19 -9.54 11.50 19.95
N ILE A 20 -9.23 10.50 20.78
CA ILE A 20 -7.91 10.33 21.41
C ILE A 20 -6.80 10.19 20.35
N ALA A 21 -7.06 9.41 19.31
CA ALA A 21 -6.08 9.14 18.26
C ALA A 21 -6.09 10.17 17.12
N GLY A 22 -7.02 11.13 17.11
CA GLY A 22 -7.14 12.12 16.02
C GLY A 22 -7.47 11.50 14.66
N VAL A 23 -8.20 10.38 14.63
CA VAL A 23 -8.54 9.64 13.41
C VAL A 23 -10.04 9.55 13.16
N ALA A 24 -10.45 9.14 11.96
CA ALA A 24 -11.85 8.84 11.68
C ALA A 24 -12.29 7.55 12.39
N ALA A 25 -13.57 7.46 12.77
CA ALA A 25 -14.11 6.26 13.42
C ALA A 25 -13.99 4.98 12.56
N ALA A 26 -13.97 5.11 11.23
CA ALA A 26 -13.70 4.00 10.32
C ALA A 26 -12.27 3.43 10.45
N THR A 27 -11.30 4.26 10.85
CA THR A 27 -9.93 3.82 11.15
C THR A 27 -9.89 2.96 12.41
N VAL A 28 -10.72 3.29 13.41
CA VAL A 28 -10.87 2.48 14.63
C VAL A 28 -11.47 1.11 14.30
N ASP A 29 -12.47 1.04 13.41
CA ASP A 29 -13.02 -0.24 12.94
C ASP A 29 -11.96 -1.08 12.24
N TYR A 30 -11.16 -0.45 11.37
CA TYR A 30 -10.05 -1.11 10.71
C TYR A 30 -9.05 -1.70 11.72
N TRP A 31 -8.69 -0.93 12.76
CA TRP A 31 -7.81 -1.41 13.82
C TRP A 31 -8.41 -2.59 14.58
N HIS A 32 -9.70 -2.51 14.93
CA HIS A 32 -10.40 -3.58 15.64
C HIS A 32 -10.51 -4.86 14.79
N LEU A 33 -10.88 -4.74 13.51
CA LEU A 33 -10.95 -5.88 12.57
C LEU A 33 -9.60 -6.54 12.35
N ASN A 34 -8.51 -5.77 12.41
CA ASN A 34 -7.14 -6.25 12.22
C ASN A 34 -6.38 -6.40 13.54
N ARG A 35 -7.09 -6.53 14.68
CA ARG A 35 -6.49 -6.46 16.01
C ARG A 35 -5.38 -7.48 16.25
N HIS A 36 -5.51 -8.69 15.72
CA HIS A 36 -4.47 -9.72 15.81
C HIS A 36 -3.16 -9.33 15.12
N ARG A 37 -3.22 -8.52 14.06
CA ARG A 37 -2.04 -8.04 13.32
C ARG A 37 -1.47 -6.76 13.92
N LEU A 38 -2.35 -5.89 14.41
CA LEU A 38 -1.97 -4.54 14.85
C LEU A 38 -1.74 -4.43 16.36
N GLY A 39 -2.11 -5.45 17.14
CA GLY A 39 -2.06 -5.40 18.60
C GLY A 39 -3.13 -4.49 19.21
N PHE A 40 -4.26 -4.28 18.51
CA PHE A 40 -5.34 -3.45 19.05
C PHE A 40 -5.99 -4.14 20.26
N PRO A 41 -6.24 -3.42 21.38
CA PRO A 41 -6.76 -4.03 22.61
C PRO A 41 -8.13 -4.71 22.43
N ASP A 42 -8.38 -5.75 23.22
CA ASP A 42 -9.73 -6.28 23.37
C ASP A 42 -10.62 -5.28 24.11
N HIS A 43 -11.93 -5.31 23.84
CA HIS A 43 -12.87 -4.48 24.58
C HIS A 43 -12.97 -4.95 26.03
N ALA A 44 -13.05 -4.01 26.95
CA ALA A 44 -13.21 -4.27 28.37
C ALA A 44 -14.56 -4.94 28.67
N ASP A 45 -15.62 -4.45 28.00
CA ASP A 45 -16.96 -5.01 28.10
C ASP A 45 -17.84 -4.48 26.96
N THR A 46 -19.10 -4.93 26.95
CA THR A 46 -20.16 -4.45 26.06
C THR A 46 -21.33 -3.96 26.91
N ASP A 47 -21.92 -2.82 26.57
CA ASP A 47 -23.11 -2.32 27.27
C ASP A 47 -24.41 -2.97 26.80
N GLU A 48 -25.52 -2.63 27.47
CA GLU A 48 -26.88 -3.14 27.17
C GLU A 48 -27.37 -2.79 25.74
N HIS A 49 -26.74 -1.82 25.09
CA HIS A 49 -27.03 -1.42 23.71
C HIS A 49 -26.07 -2.05 22.70
N GLY A 50 -25.21 -3.00 23.13
CA GLY A 50 -24.26 -3.68 22.26
C GLY A 50 -23.02 -2.85 21.92
N ARG A 51 -22.76 -1.73 22.61
CA ARG A 51 -21.57 -0.90 22.35
C ARG A 51 -20.37 -1.45 23.10
N HIS A 52 -19.26 -1.59 22.39
CA HIS A 52 -17.97 -1.99 22.97
C HIS A 52 -17.27 -0.82 23.66
N TRP A 53 -16.79 -1.08 24.88
CA TRP A 53 -16.04 -0.12 25.69
C TRP A 53 -14.61 -0.60 25.89
N PHE A 54 -13.64 0.29 25.76
CA PHE A 54 -12.21 -0.01 25.83
C PHE A 54 -11.57 0.78 26.96
N TRP A 55 -10.55 0.22 27.62
CA TRP A 55 -9.84 0.98 28.64
C TRP A 55 -8.99 2.09 28.01
N HIS A 56 -9.13 3.31 28.53
CA HIS A 56 -8.46 4.50 27.99
C HIS A 56 -6.93 4.34 27.97
N ASP A 57 -6.34 3.85 29.06
CA ASP A 57 -4.90 3.59 29.19
C ASP A 57 -4.37 2.60 28.14
N GLN A 58 -5.12 1.52 27.87
CA GLN A 58 -4.77 0.54 26.85
C GLN A 58 -4.83 1.13 25.45
N ILE A 59 -5.81 1.98 25.16
CA ILE A 59 -5.93 2.68 23.88
C ILE A 59 -4.76 3.66 23.68
N GLN A 60 -4.39 4.41 24.72
CA GLN A 60 -3.23 5.31 24.66
C GLN A 60 -1.93 4.53 24.42
N ALA A 61 -1.72 3.42 25.14
CA ALA A 61 -0.55 2.56 24.96
C ALA A 61 -0.49 1.96 23.55
N PHE A 62 -1.62 1.45 23.04
CA PHE A 62 -1.73 0.96 21.67
C PHE A 62 -1.40 2.07 20.67
N HIS A 63 -1.97 3.26 20.82
CA HIS A 63 -1.77 4.35 19.87
C HIS A 63 -0.32 4.81 19.83
N ALA A 64 0.34 4.91 21.00
CA ALA A 64 1.76 5.22 21.08
C ALA A 64 2.62 4.15 20.39
N ALA A 65 2.36 2.87 20.67
CA ALA A 65 3.09 1.75 20.06
C ALA A 65 2.85 1.67 18.55
N TYR A 66 1.60 1.85 18.10
CA TYR A 66 1.22 1.84 16.69
C TYR A 66 1.91 2.97 15.93
N THR A 67 1.94 4.18 16.50
CA THR A 67 2.61 5.34 15.89
C THR A 67 4.13 5.15 15.88
N ALA A 68 4.73 4.61 16.94
CA ALA A 68 6.16 4.30 16.98
C ALA A 68 6.56 3.22 15.97
N ALA A 69 5.77 2.13 15.86
CA ALA A 69 6.00 1.08 14.88
C ALA A 69 5.87 1.62 13.45
N LYS A 70 4.86 2.45 13.20
CA LYS A 70 4.69 3.14 11.92
C LYS A 70 5.87 4.06 11.61
N ALA A 71 6.38 4.77 12.62
CA ALA A 71 7.56 5.63 12.51
C ALA A 71 8.84 4.86 12.20
N SER A 72 9.04 3.68 12.80
CA SER A 72 10.20 2.82 12.55
C SER A 72 10.27 2.29 11.11
N GLY A 73 9.13 2.22 10.41
CA GLY A 73 9.06 1.86 9.00
C GLY A 73 9.40 3.00 8.03
N TYR A 74 9.67 4.21 8.53
CA TYR A 74 10.01 5.36 7.69
C TYR A 74 11.47 5.32 7.26
N THR A 75 11.74 5.92 6.10
CA THR A 75 13.10 6.12 5.63
C THR A 75 13.83 7.05 6.58
N THR A 76 15.04 6.67 6.98
CA THR A 76 15.92 7.51 7.83
C THR A 76 16.14 8.85 7.15
N VAL A 77 15.95 9.92 7.91
CA VAL A 77 16.15 11.30 7.45
C VAL A 77 17.55 11.76 7.86
N ASP A 78 18.24 12.40 6.92
CA ASP A 78 19.55 12.99 7.14
C ASP A 78 19.39 14.42 7.66
N TYR A 79 19.66 14.64 8.94
CA TYR A 79 19.62 15.97 9.59
C TYR A 79 20.98 16.68 9.59
N THR A 80 21.92 16.29 8.72
CA THR A 80 23.23 16.94 8.61
C THR A 80 23.23 18.06 7.56
N GLY A 81 24.18 18.99 7.69
CA GLY A 81 24.37 20.10 6.76
C GLY A 81 23.78 21.42 7.25
N ASP A 82 23.97 22.47 6.44
CA ASP A 82 23.48 23.81 6.73
C ASP A 82 21.95 23.88 6.53
N PRO A 83 21.16 24.32 7.54
CA PRO A 83 19.71 24.48 7.43
C PRO A 83 19.27 25.48 6.36
N ASP A 84 20.11 26.47 6.04
CA ASP A 84 19.80 27.53 5.08
C ASP A 84 20.33 27.20 3.66
N GLU A 85 20.92 26.02 3.47
CA GLU A 85 21.33 25.57 2.14
C GLU A 85 20.10 25.34 1.25
N VAL A 86 20.17 25.87 0.03
CA VAL A 86 19.16 25.64 -1.00
C VAL A 86 19.46 24.31 -1.71
N VAL A 87 18.56 23.34 -1.54
CA VAL A 87 18.67 21.99 -2.08
C VAL A 87 17.67 21.74 -3.21
N GLY A 88 18.09 21.03 -4.25
CA GLY A 88 17.22 20.61 -5.36
C GLY A 88 16.47 19.31 -5.10
N SER A 89 15.59 18.89 -6.01
CA SER A 89 14.75 17.68 -5.83
C SER A 89 15.52 16.39 -5.55
N GLY A 90 16.69 16.20 -6.17
CA GLY A 90 17.51 15.00 -5.94
C GLY A 90 18.10 14.97 -4.53
N GLU A 91 18.60 16.11 -4.08
CA GLU A 91 19.17 16.32 -2.75
C GLU A 91 18.10 16.18 -1.67
N ALA A 92 16.95 16.85 -1.84
CA ALA A 92 15.80 16.72 -0.97
C ALA A 92 15.35 15.26 -0.84
N ALA A 93 15.29 14.50 -1.95
CA ALA A 93 14.93 13.10 -1.88
C ALA A 93 15.92 12.25 -1.07
N ARG A 94 17.23 12.54 -1.17
CA ARG A 94 18.25 11.83 -0.40
C ARG A 94 18.18 12.17 1.09
N ILE A 95 18.03 13.46 1.42
CA ILE A 95 17.82 13.93 2.81
C ILE A 95 16.65 13.18 3.44
N LEU A 96 15.61 12.95 2.65
CA LEU A 96 14.39 12.28 3.06
C LEU A 96 14.46 10.74 3.04
N GLY A 97 15.62 10.18 2.69
CA GLY A 97 15.90 8.75 2.59
C GLY A 97 15.23 8.03 1.41
N TYR A 98 14.76 8.76 0.40
CA TYR A 98 14.15 8.18 -0.80
C TYR A 98 15.18 7.78 -1.85
N ARG A 99 14.90 6.68 -2.56
CA ARG A 99 15.75 6.20 -3.66
C ARG A 99 15.74 7.13 -4.88
N SER A 100 14.68 7.92 -5.09
CA SER A 100 14.53 8.77 -6.27
C SER A 100 13.75 10.03 -5.95
N TYR A 101 14.10 11.14 -6.62
CA TYR A 101 13.31 12.38 -6.60
C TYR A 101 11.86 12.19 -7.08
N ARG A 102 11.59 11.13 -7.84
CA ARG A 102 10.22 10.77 -8.28
C ARG A 102 9.33 10.29 -7.12
N SER A 103 9.93 9.93 -6.00
CA SER A 103 9.22 9.55 -4.77
C SER A 103 8.84 10.76 -3.91
N LEU A 104 9.24 11.98 -4.30
CA LEU A 104 8.78 13.19 -3.63
C LEU A 104 7.26 13.31 -3.80
N THR A 105 6.58 13.54 -2.68
CA THR A 105 5.13 13.66 -2.66
C THR A 105 4.68 14.98 -3.28
N ARG A 106 3.43 15.03 -3.70
CA ARG A 106 2.82 16.27 -4.19
C ARG A 106 2.87 17.40 -3.16
N ARG A 107 2.66 17.10 -1.88
CA ARG A 107 2.76 18.08 -0.77
C ARG A 107 4.13 18.77 -0.73
N MET A 108 5.21 18.02 -0.95
CA MET A 108 6.56 18.59 -1.03
C MET A 108 6.74 19.41 -2.31
N LEU A 109 6.28 18.88 -3.45
CA LEU A 109 6.42 19.51 -4.76
C LEU A 109 5.63 20.82 -4.92
N ASP A 110 4.54 20.99 -4.17
CA ASP A 110 3.68 22.17 -4.21
C ASP A 110 4.19 23.32 -3.32
N ASN A 111 5.17 23.07 -2.45
CA ASN A 111 5.73 24.07 -1.52
C ASN A 111 7.26 24.27 -1.67
N PRO A 112 7.78 24.66 -2.86
CA PRO A 112 9.18 25.00 -3.02
C PRO A 112 9.50 26.42 -2.53
N THR A 113 10.69 26.61 -1.94
CA THR A 113 11.22 27.95 -1.65
C THR A 113 11.49 28.73 -2.94
N ARG A 114 11.98 28.04 -3.98
CA ARG A 114 12.31 28.66 -5.27
C ARG A 114 11.97 27.72 -6.43
N ILE A 115 11.45 28.31 -7.51
CA ILE A 115 11.22 27.63 -8.77
C ILE A 115 12.10 28.28 -9.85
N GLN A 116 12.70 27.45 -10.70
CA GLN A 116 13.44 27.87 -11.88
C GLN A 116 12.83 27.21 -13.12
N THR A 117 12.41 28.00 -14.09
CA THR A 117 11.95 27.52 -15.39
C THR A 117 13.14 27.34 -16.32
N LEU A 118 13.29 26.15 -16.90
CA LEU A 118 14.32 25.86 -17.90
C LEU A 118 13.85 26.31 -19.28
N PRO A 119 14.77 26.53 -20.25
CA PRO A 119 14.42 26.83 -21.64
C PRO A 119 13.49 25.79 -22.29
N SER A 120 13.51 24.54 -21.82
CA SER A 120 12.63 23.47 -22.28
C SER A 120 11.20 23.54 -21.71
N GLY A 121 10.87 24.57 -20.90
CA GLY A 121 9.60 24.68 -20.17
C GLY A 121 9.51 23.83 -18.88
N ASN A 122 10.55 23.05 -18.57
CA ASN A 122 10.57 22.23 -17.36
C ASN A 122 10.84 23.08 -16.10
N LEU A 123 10.17 22.74 -14.99
CA LEU A 123 10.36 23.41 -13.71
C LEU A 123 11.34 22.65 -12.83
N ARG A 124 12.44 23.31 -12.44
CA ARG A 124 13.28 22.91 -11.30
C ARG A 124 12.76 23.56 -10.03
N ARG A 125 12.68 22.77 -8.97
CA ARG A 125 12.23 23.19 -7.65
C ARG A 125 13.37 23.09 -6.66
N TYR A 126 13.42 24.03 -5.75
CA TYR A 126 14.41 24.11 -4.69
C TYR A 126 13.75 24.43 -3.36
N TRP A 127 14.34 23.92 -2.29
CA TRP A 127 13.89 24.07 -0.90
C TRP A 127 15.07 24.47 -0.04
N LEU A 128 14.85 25.18 1.07
CA LEU A 128 15.86 25.25 2.12
C LEU A 128 15.92 23.89 2.82
N ARG A 129 17.11 23.50 3.29
CA ARG A 129 17.30 22.20 3.94
C ARG A 129 16.40 22.07 5.17
N HIS A 130 16.24 23.12 5.98
CA HIS A 130 15.31 23.08 7.11
C HIS A 130 13.86 22.83 6.69
N THR A 131 13.41 23.36 5.54
CA THR A 131 12.06 23.07 5.02
C THR A 131 11.88 21.60 4.68
N VAL A 132 12.95 20.92 4.23
CA VAL A 132 12.94 19.48 3.99
C VAL A 132 12.82 18.70 5.30
N TRP A 133 13.47 19.16 6.37
CA TRP A 133 13.37 18.59 7.72
C TRP A 133 11.99 18.83 8.35
N ASP A 134 11.45 20.04 8.27
CA ASP A 134 10.07 20.33 8.70
C ASP A 134 9.06 19.46 7.95
N TYR A 135 9.28 19.26 6.65
CA TYR A 135 8.48 18.32 5.87
C TYR A 135 8.62 16.90 6.42
N ALA A 136 9.83 16.44 6.75
CA ALA A 136 10.09 15.13 7.34
C ALA A 136 9.38 14.94 8.69
N ASP A 137 9.42 15.93 9.57
CA ASP A 137 8.81 15.87 10.89
C ASP A 137 7.28 15.84 10.81
N THR A 138 6.70 16.57 9.86
CA THR A 138 5.25 16.52 9.59
C THR A 138 4.80 15.27 8.83
N ARG A 139 5.72 14.36 8.44
CA ARG A 139 5.32 13.11 7.79
C ARG A 139 4.60 12.16 8.73
N VAL A 140 4.84 12.25 10.03
CA VAL A 140 4.34 11.28 11.00
C VAL A 140 2.80 11.14 10.92
N ASP A 141 2.10 12.21 10.54
CA ASP A 141 0.63 12.29 10.63
C ASP A 141 -0.13 11.71 9.41
N HIS A 142 0.42 11.77 8.19
CA HIS A 142 -0.32 11.45 6.96
C HIS A 142 0.50 10.68 5.92
N HIS A 143 0.94 9.45 6.22
CA HIS A 143 1.65 8.63 5.22
C HIS A 143 0.96 7.30 4.90
N SER A 144 0.81 7.10 3.58
CA SER A 144 0.69 5.81 2.90
C SER A 144 2.03 5.10 3.01
N THR A 145 2.05 3.90 3.59
CA THR A 145 3.24 3.05 3.79
C THR A 145 3.79 2.46 2.48
N GLY A 146 3.61 3.16 1.36
CA GLY A 146 3.71 2.58 0.03
C GLY A 146 2.69 1.46 -0.18
N ARG A 147 2.74 0.86 -1.38
CA ARG A 147 2.11 -0.45 -1.57
C ARG A 147 2.85 -1.42 -0.64
N PRO A 148 2.17 -2.17 0.23
CA PRO A 148 2.81 -3.28 0.93
C PRO A 148 3.58 -4.11 -0.10
N PRO A 149 4.80 -4.60 0.22
CA PRO A 149 5.45 -5.58 -0.63
C PRO A 149 4.39 -6.63 -0.96
N GLY A 150 4.17 -6.86 -2.26
CA GLY A 150 3.15 -7.80 -2.68
C GLY A 150 3.46 -9.10 -1.96
N THR A 151 2.59 -9.52 -1.04
CA THR A 151 2.66 -10.86 -0.49
C THR A 151 2.70 -11.78 -1.70
N THR A 152 3.82 -12.46 -1.90
CA THR A 152 3.86 -13.66 -2.74
C THR A 152 2.93 -14.63 -2.04
N ASN A 153 1.63 -14.49 -2.31
CA ASN A 153 0.63 -15.35 -1.73
C ASN A 153 0.93 -16.74 -2.29
N PRO A 154 1.31 -17.73 -1.46
CA PRO A 154 1.43 -19.10 -1.92
C PRO A 154 0.08 -19.58 -2.47
N ASP A 155 -1.03 -19.01 -1.98
CA ASP A 155 -2.38 -19.15 -2.52
C ASP A 155 -2.65 -18.15 -3.63
N ARG A 156 -1.81 -18.16 -4.68
CA ARG A 156 -2.17 -17.48 -5.93
C ARG A 156 -3.46 -18.14 -6.41
N LYS A 157 -4.56 -17.38 -6.45
CA LYS A 157 -5.83 -17.88 -7.01
C LYS A 157 -5.49 -18.60 -8.32
N PRO A 158 -5.94 -19.86 -8.50
CA PRO A 158 -5.61 -20.62 -9.70
C PRO A 158 -5.96 -19.76 -10.92
N HIS A 159 -5.11 -19.85 -11.95
CA HIS A 159 -5.33 -19.11 -13.18
C HIS A 159 -6.80 -19.33 -13.63
N ARG A 160 -7.43 -18.33 -14.25
CA ARG A 160 -8.84 -18.38 -14.68
C ARG A 160 -9.22 -19.61 -15.54
N TYR A 161 -8.23 -20.34 -16.05
CA TYR A 161 -8.36 -21.52 -16.89
C TYR A 161 -7.65 -22.76 -16.32
N ALA A 162 -7.26 -22.76 -15.04
CA ALA A 162 -6.47 -23.84 -14.44
C ALA A 162 -7.16 -25.22 -14.54
N ASP A 163 -8.49 -25.23 -14.53
CA ASP A 163 -9.33 -26.43 -14.69
C ASP A 163 -10.15 -26.38 -16.01
N ASP A 164 -9.75 -25.56 -16.99
CA ASP A 164 -10.45 -25.47 -18.27
C ASP A 164 -9.90 -26.52 -19.25
N PRO A 165 -10.72 -27.48 -19.74
CA PRO A 165 -10.28 -28.49 -20.71
C PRO A 165 -9.76 -27.89 -22.03
N ARG A 166 -10.08 -26.62 -22.31
CA ARG A 166 -9.52 -25.86 -23.44
C ARG A 166 -8.03 -25.57 -23.26
N LEU A 167 -7.54 -25.46 -22.01
CA LEU A 167 -6.13 -25.26 -21.72
C LEU A 167 -5.31 -26.49 -22.08
N ASP A 168 -5.79 -27.69 -21.75
CA ASP A 168 -5.14 -28.96 -22.13
C ASP A 168 -5.11 -29.16 -23.66
N ALA A 169 -6.18 -28.75 -24.35
CA ALA A 169 -6.20 -28.75 -25.81
C ALA A 169 -5.18 -27.75 -26.40
N ALA A 170 -5.02 -26.58 -25.77
CA ALA A 170 -4.05 -25.56 -26.19
C ALA A 170 -2.60 -25.98 -25.95
N ILE A 171 -2.30 -26.61 -24.80
CA ILE A 171 -0.97 -27.16 -24.48
C ILE A 171 -0.59 -28.24 -25.49
N ARG A 172 -1.49 -29.21 -25.74
CA ARG A 172 -1.25 -30.25 -26.76
C ARG A 172 -1.02 -29.67 -28.16
N LEU A 173 -1.77 -28.62 -28.53
CA LEU A 173 -1.57 -27.95 -29.82
C LEU A 173 -0.22 -27.23 -29.92
N LEU A 174 0.30 -26.66 -28.82
CA LEU A 174 1.62 -26.03 -28.80
C LEU A 174 2.74 -27.08 -28.88
N GLU A 175 2.60 -28.22 -28.23
CA GLU A 175 3.58 -29.32 -28.29
C GLU A 175 3.65 -29.96 -29.69
N GLN A 176 2.54 -30.00 -30.42
CA GLN A 176 2.42 -30.66 -31.73
C GLN A 176 2.68 -29.75 -32.93
N SER A 177 2.91 -28.45 -32.73
CA SER A 177 2.92 -27.47 -33.83
C SER A 177 4.04 -26.45 -33.71
N THR A 178 4.83 -26.32 -34.78
CA THR A 178 5.83 -25.26 -34.99
C THR A 178 5.25 -24.04 -35.73
N THR A 179 3.91 -23.91 -35.77
CA THR A 179 3.20 -22.98 -36.64
C THR A 179 2.91 -21.62 -35.96
N ALA A 180 2.72 -20.57 -36.76
CA ALA A 180 2.45 -19.21 -36.27
C ALA A 180 1.19 -19.10 -35.37
N ALA A 181 1.25 -18.21 -34.38
CA ALA A 181 0.25 -18.05 -33.31
C ALA A 181 -1.20 -17.82 -33.78
N ASP A 182 -1.37 -17.15 -34.93
CA ASP A 182 -2.70 -16.88 -35.49
C ASP A 182 -3.36 -18.12 -36.09
N GLN A 183 -2.58 -19.05 -36.65
CA GLN A 183 -3.09 -20.32 -37.16
C GLN A 183 -3.44 -21.27 -36.00
N LEU A 184 -2.66 -21.24 -34.92
CA LEU A 184 -2.97 -21.99 -33.69
C LEU A 184 -4.27 -21.52 -33.04
N SER A 185 -4.51 -20.21 -33.02
CA SER A 185 -5.76 -19.64 -32.50
C SER A 185 -6.98 -20.12 -33.30
N ALA A 186 -6.89 -20.14 -34.64
CA ALA A 186 -7.98 -20.62 -35.49
C ALA A 186 -8.25 -22.12 -35.30
N ARG A 187 -7.19 -22.93 -35.16
CA ARG A 187 -7.32 -24.38 -34.89
C ARG A 187 -7.94 -24.67 -33.53
N LEU A 188 -7.54 -23.94 -32.49
CA LEU A 188 -8.13 -24.09 -31.15
C LEU A 188 -9.62 -23.68 -31.13
N VAL A 189 -10.00 -22.65 -31.90
CA VAL A 189 -11.41 -22.26 -32.09
C VAL A 189 -12.19 -23.41 -32.74
N ALA A 190 -11.66 -24.02 -33.80
CA ALA A 190 -12.31 -25.13 -34.50
C ALA A 190 -12.43 -26.39 -33.63
N GLN A 191 -11.44 -26.66 -32.77
CA GLN A 191 -11.38 -27.87 -31.95
C GLN A 191 -12.26 -27.80 -30.70
N VAL A 192 -12.40 -26.63 -30.07
CA VAL A 192 -13.07 -26.51 -28.75
C VAL A 192 -14.22 -25.49 -28.74
N GLY A 193 -14.56 -24.92 -29.90
CA GLY A 193 -15.74 -24.08 -30.08
C GLY A 193 -15.75 -22.80 -29.24
N CYS A 194 -14.57 -22.20 -28.97
CA CYS A 194 -14.47 -20.95 -28.20
C CYS A 194 -14.29 -19.73 -29.10
N GLY A 195 -14.59 -18.52 -28.60
CA GLY A 195 -14.37 -17.29 -29.36
C GLY A 195 -12.88 -17.02 -29.61
N LYS A 196 -12.53 -16.41 -30.76
CA LYS A 196 -11.13 -16.14 -31.17
C LYS A 196 -10.30 -15.37 -30.12
N ARG A 197 -10.93 -14.42 -29.40
CA ARG A 197 -10.29 -13.67 -28.31
C ARG A 197 -9.99 -14.54 -27.09
N THR A 198 -10.86 -15.52 -26.81
CA THR A 198 -10.69 -16.50 -25.74
C THR A 198 -9.59 -17.50 -26.09
N ALA A 199 -9.58 -18.01 -27.33
CA ALA A 199 -8.53 -18.90 -27.83
C ALA A 199 -7.12 -18.28 -27.71
N ARG A 200 -6.97 -17.01 -28.12
CA ARG A 200 -5.69 -16.28 -27.99
C ARG A 200 -5.22 -16.15 -26.53
N ARG A 201 -6.14 -15.90 -25.59
CA ARG A 201 -5.82 -15.81 -24.16
C ARG A 201 -5.40 -17.15 -23.59
N ILE A 202 -6.10 -18.23 -23.93
CA ILE A 202 -5.77 -19.58 -23.48
C ILE A 202 -4.41 -20.02 -24.02
N LEU A 203 -4.09 -19.71 -25.29
CA LEU A 203 -2.77 -20.00 -25.88
C LEU A 203 -1.63 -19.20 -25.21
N ALA A 204 -1.86 -17.95 -24.82
CA ALA A 204 -0.85 -17.17 -24.10
C ALA A 204 -0.52 -17.80 -22.73
N VAL A 205 -1.55 -18.25 -22.01
CA VAL A 205 -1.40 -18.92 -20.71
C VAL A 205 -0.73 -20.28 -20.86
N ALA A 206 -1.10 -21.05 -21.90
CA ALA A 206 -0.46 -22.31 -22.20
C ALA A 206 1.05 -22.15 -22.45
N ARG A 207 1.47 -21.10 -23.18
CA ARG A 207 2.89 -20.78 -23.38
C ARG A 207 3.62 -20.45 -22.07
N GLU A 208 3.05 -19.60 -21.23
CA GLU A 208 3.63 -19.28 -19.93
C GLU A 208 3.85 -20.54 -19.06
N LEU A 209 2.94 -21.52 -19.14
CA LEU A 209 3.05 -22.80 -18.42
C LEU A 209 4.06 -23.77 -19.05
N THR A 210 4.17 -23.81 -20.38
CA THR A 210 5.17 -24.62 -21.08
C THR A 210 6.58 -24.05 -20.91
N ASP A 211 6.74 -22.72 -21.01
CA ASP A 211 8.02 -22.03 -20.87
C ASP A 211 8.53 -22.06 -19.41
N GLY A 212 7.63 -22.09 -18.42
CA GLY A 212 7.97 -22.24 -17.01
C GLY A 212 8.25 -23.67 -16.54
N ARG A 213 8.15 -24.67 -17.43
CA ARG A 213 8.46 -26.10 -17.17
C ARG A 213 9.84 -26.53 -17.67
N ALA A 214 10.56 -25.65 -18.38
CA ALA A 214 11.95 -25.84 -18.81
C ALA A 214 12.94 -25.35 -17.74
#